data_AF-H8KQN2-F1
#
_entry.id   AF-H8KQN2-F1
#
_cell.length_a   1.000
_cell.length_b   1.000
_cell.length_c   1.000
_cell.angle_alpha   90.00
_cell.angle_beta   90.00
_cell.angle_gamma   90.00
#
_symmetry.space_group_name_H-M   'P 1'
#
loop_
_entity.id
_entity.type
_entity.pdbx_description
1 polymer ?
#
loop_
_entity_poly.entity_id
_entity_poly.type
_entity_poly.pdbx_seq_one_letter_code
_entity_poly.pdbx_strand_id
1 'polypeptide(L)'
;MRKTLIVLLAPILLLPVGCQKSKDSLNSTEPIKKTNDREIQAAADGDLDLLGYGYNVTKEFANPNSATYPIIDVQRLRKEANRVDVSGAETSDPKWIYGENAQDWSSKVTKSVKLDLGTSASPGTTTNTNTDTEKNLFGGTISSSYTETNKFSSKFMYASYTSFTIKKRVKFMPIISILKNYLTPIFISDVQNFGPNEIVRLYGTHVLCDIKLGGKLEVIYQGETQKTDRITESKNSISAGVEKVFKFTASYDFDRTSINSNNNQRLHYRTIGGNASLSLLSTISLNSTTPTIDISTWQNGITTMNATLVDIPEDGLIPIYELIDDPIKKAALKAYTEQYMIDNQVYTVNEVSDIYRYRINPGFVQLNIQASFGLSNVYYPINTQYENFTNMGVAFKAFNHNIKSLESAGLVPIYKYYNPTKKLHVFKPLDDHPDWIREDIAFYAFNKQAPGTIPIYQYEETYKGFPFPAQNVILHYYFLSANPNQPLENVYPKTAVSITKQYAPFYAYPL
;
A
#
# COMPACT_ATOMS: atom_id res chain seq x y z
N MET A 1 -87.20 -52.79 37.70
CA MET A 1 -87.12 -53.27 36.30
C MET A 1 -85.81 -52.73 35.71
N ARG A 2 -84.87 -53.60 35.35
CA ARG A 2 -84.53 -54.03 33.96
C ARG A 2 -83.99 -52.87 33.08
N LYS A 3 -82.86 -52.97 32.36
CA LYS A 3 -81.88 -54.08 32.17
C LYS A 3 -80.53 -53.53 31.63
N THR A 4 -79.47 -54.33 31.74
CA THR A 4 -78.05 -54.01 31.39
C THR A 4 -77.59 -54.67 30.07
N LEU A 5 -76.37 -54.33 29.59
CA LEU A 5 -75.48 -55.05 28.65
C LEU A 5 -75.79 -54.84 27.13
N ILE A 6 -74.85 -54.76 26.15
CA ILE A 6 -73.51 -55.40 25.95
C ILE A 6 -72.50 -54.52 25.13
N VAL A 7 -71.28 -54.33 25.67
CA VAL A 7 -69.88 -54.52 25.16
C VAL A 7 -69.49 -54.38 23.65
N LEU A 8 -68.39 -53.63 23.33
CA LEU A 8 -67.18 -54.11 22.58
C LEU A 8 -65.95 -53.15 22.55
N LEU A 9 -64.79 -53.68 22.12
CA LEU A 9 -63.43 -53.08 22.08
C LEU A 9 -62.76 -53.33 20.69
N ALA A 10 -61.70 -52.65 20.23
CA ALA A 10 -61.05 -51.43 20.74
C ALA A 10 -60.40 -50.49 19.66
N PRO A 11 -59.18 -50.69 19.09
CA PRO A 11 -58.36 -49.52 18.68
C PRO A 11 -57.83 -49.52 17.22
N ILE A 12 -57.32 -48.37 16.72
CA ILE A 12 -56.15 -48.22 15.80
C ILE A 12 -55.83 -46.74 15.42
N LEU A 13 -54.53 -46.42 15.38
CA LEU A 13 -53.69 -45.39 14.69
C LEU A 13 -54.19 -43.98 14.23
N LEU A 14 -53.27 -43.01 14.47
CA LEU A 14 -52.72 -41.93 13.59
C LEU A 14 -53.66 -41.04 12.73
N LEU A 15 -53.40 -39.72 12.74
CA LEU A 15 -52.66 -39.00 11.66
C LEU A 15 -52.40 -37.50 12.02
N PRO A 16 -51.46 -36.80 11.36
CA PRO A 16 -51.09 -35.40 11.63
C PRO A 16 -51.31 -34.45 10.41
N VAL A 17 -50.63 -33.28 10.45
CA VAL A 17 -50.39 -32.29 9.37
C VAL A 17 -51.47 -31.22 9.18
N GLY A 18 -51.04 -29.95 9.05
CA GLY A 18 -51.89 -28.79 8.76
C GLY A 18 -51.48 -28.06 7.47
N CYS A 19 -52.07 -26.88 7.19
CA CYS A 19 -51.57 -25.98 6.14
C CYS A 19 -51.98 -24.50 6.33
N GLN A 20 -51.42 -23.63 5.50
CA GLN A 20 -51.29 -22.17 5.69
C GLN A 20 -52.38 -21.30 5.03
N LYS A 21 -52.51 -20.04 5.50
CA LYS A 21 -52.63 -18.73 4.76
C LYS A 21 -53.52 -17.73 5.55
N SER A 22 -53.36 -16.40 5.50
CA SER A 22 -52.24 -15.52 5.09
C SER A 22 -52.60 -14.03 5.35
N LYS A 23 -51.59 -13.15 5.51
CA LYS A 23 -51.67 -11.66 5.53
C LYS A 23 -52.28 -11.04 6.82
N ASP A 24 -51.88 -9.84 7.30
CA ASP A 24 -51.28 -8.67 6.63
C ASP A 24 -50.13 -7.94 7.38
N SER A 25 -49.42 -7.09 6.61
CA SER A 25 -48.57 -5.92 6.97
C SER A 25 -47.55 -5.98 8.12
N LEU A 26 -46.26 -5.96 7.74
CA LEU A 26 -45.14 -5.46 8.56
C LEU A 26 -45.08 -3.92 8.50
N ASN A 27 -45.11 -3.23 9.65
CA ASN A 27 -44.44 -1.93 9.78
C ASN A 27 -44.22 -1.50 11.25
N SER A 28 -43.08 -1.85 11.83
CA SER A 28 -42.49 -1.14 12.96
C SER A 28 -40.99 -1.46 13.05
N THR A 29 -40.16 -0.52 12.61
CA THR A 29 -38.70 -0.60 12.75
C THR A 29 -38.29 -0.35 14.20
N GLU A 30 -37.94 -1.41 14.92
CA GLU A 30 -36.96 -1.31 16.01
C GLU A 30 -35.62 -1.88 15.53
N PRO A 31 -34.51 -1.14 15.65
CA PRO A 31 -33.21 -1.66 15.26
C PRO A 31 -32.76 -2.73 16.25
N ILE A 32 -32.45 -3.92 15.74
CA ILE A 32 -31.79 -5.00 16.49
C ILE A 32 -30.54 -4.41 17.14
N LYS A 33 -30.49 -4.38 18.49
CA LYS A 33 -29.29 -4.00 19.23
C LYS A 33 -28.15 -4.94 18.83
N LYS A 34 -27.19 -4.43 18.06
CA LYS A 34 -25.90 -5.08 17.83
C LYS A 34 -25.20 -5.23 19.19
N THR A 35 -25.05 -6.45 19.66
CA THR A 35 -24.25 -6.78 20.85
C THR A 35 -22.78 -6.84 20.46
N ASN A 36 -22.12 -5.68 20.35
CA ASN A 36 -20.68 -5.57 20.09
C ASN A 36 -19.87 -5.02 21.29
N ASP A 37 -20.52 -4.58 22.38
CA ASP A 37 -19.87 -3.75 23.41
C ASP A 37 -19.17 -4.54 24.54
N ARG A 38 -18.68 -5.75 24.24
CA ARG A 38 -17.61 -6.41 25.01
C ARG A 38 -16.25 -6.21 24.32
N GLU A 39 -16.11 -5.11 23.60
CA GLU A 39 -14.85 -4.65 22.99
C GLU A 39 -13.76 -4.50 24.06
N ILE A 40 -12.77 -5.39 23.99
CA ILE A 40 -11.35 -5.16 24.28
C ILE A 40 -11.04 -4.34 25.55
N GLN A 41 -11.83 -4.50 26.62
CA GLN A 41 -11.76 -3.70 27.85
C GLN A 41 -10.43 -3.86 28.62
N ALA A 42 -9.61 -4.83 28.22
CA ALA A 42 -8.28 -5.09 28.77
C ALA A 42 -7.13 -4.38 28.01
N ALA A 43 -7.33 -3.86 26.79
CA ALA A 43 -6.31 -3.14 26.00
C ALA A 43 -5.98 -1.71 26.52
N ALA A 44 -6.37 -1.45 27.76
CA ALA A 44 -6.15 -0.22 28.51
C ALA A 44 -6.26 -0.49 30.02
N ASP A 45 -5.97 -1.71 30.50
CA ASP A 45 -6.06 -2.05 31.94
C ASP A 45 -4.97 -1.37 32.80
N GLY A 46 -3.97 -0.76 32.13
CA GLY A 46 -2.84 -0.07 32.75
C GLY A 46 -1.78 -0.99 33.36
N ASP A 47 -2.01 -2.31 33.40
CA ASP A 47 -1.08 -3.29 33.96
C ASP A 47 -0.37 -4.11 32.88
N LEU A 48 -1.11 -4.96 32.16
CA LEU A 48 -0.58 -5.95 31.22
C LEU A 48 -1.13 -5.78 29.80
N ASP A 49 -2.22 -5.03 29.64
CA ASP A 49 -2.76 -4.56 28.36
C ASP A 49 -2.95 -5.72 27.36
N LEU A 50 -2.52 -5.53 26.11
CA LEU A 50 -2.61 -6.49 25.01
C LEU A 50 -1.56 -7.62 25.05
N LEU A 51 -0.80 -7.82 26.14
CA LEU A 51 0.13 -8.96 26.22
C LEU A 51 -0.66 -10.28 26.18
N GLY A 52 -0.23 -11.24 25.35
CA GLY A 52 -0.92 -12.52 25.17
C GLY A 52 -2.18 -12.47 24.29
N TYR A 53 -2.49 -11.33 23.67
CA TYR A 53 -3.61 -11.19 22.73
C TYR A 53 -3.21 -11.62 21.32
N GLY A 54 -4.18 -12.14 20.58
CA GLY A 54 -4.03 -12.41 19.16
C GLY A 54 -3.89 -11.13 18.35
N TYR A 55 -3.10 -11.16 17.29
CA TYR A 55 -2.73 -10.01 16.48
C TYR A 55 -2.74 -10.34 14.99
N ASN A 56 -3.38 -9.49 14.18
CA ASN A 56 -3.40 -9.66 12.74
C ASN A 56 -2.35 -8.75 12.07
N VAL A 57 -1.26 -9.35 11.61
CA VAL A 57 -0.13 -8.63 11.00
C VAL A 57 -0.43 -8.07 9.61
N THR A 58 -1.58 -8.39 9.00
CA THR A 58 -1.99 -7.78 7.71
C THR A 58 -2.65 -6.41 7.92
N LYS A 59 -3.04 -6.09 9.16
CA LYS A 59 -3.65 -4.81 9.57
C LYS A 59 -2.59 -3.74 9.88
N GLU A 60 -2.81 -2.92 10.91
CA GLU A 60 -1.95 -1.80 11.30
C GLU A 60 -0.78 -2.27 12.18
N PHE A 61 0.40 -1.68 12.01
CA PHE A 61 1.59 -1.95 12.82
C PHE A 61 1.50 -1.32 14.21
N ALA A 62 1.83 -2.11 15.25
CA ALA A 62 1.86 -1.70 16.65
C ALA A 62 0.70 -0.78 17.06
N ASN A 63 -0.53 -1.21 16.78
CA ASN A 63 -1.75 -0.47 17.03
C ASN A 63 -2.80 -1.39 17.68
N PRO A 64 -3.51 -0.96 18.74
CA PRO A 64 -4.57 -1.75 19.38
C PRO A 64 -5.65 -2.28 18.44
N ASN A 65 -5.99 -1.57 17.36
CA ASN A 65 -7.00 -1.97 16.36
C ASN A 65 -6.68 -3.29 15.62
N SER A 66 -5.41 -3.70 15.65
CA SER A 66 -4.93 -4.94 15.05
C SER A 66 -4.93 -6.13 16.01
N ALA A 67 -5.10 -5.88 17.31
CA ALA A 67 -5.31 -6.91 18.29
C ALA A 67 -6.74 -7.47 18.23
N THR A 68 -6.91 -8.65 18.82
CA THR A 68 -8.12 -9.49 18.68
C THR A 68 -8.46 -10.15 20.03
N TYR A 69 -8.88 -11.41 20.09
CA TYR A 69 -9.19 -12.08 21.35
C TYR A 69 -7.96 -12.59 22.12
N PRO A 70 -8.03 -12.72 23.47
CA PRO A 70 -6.92 -13.20 24.29
C PRO A 70 -6.64 -14.69 24.08
N ILE A 71 -5.37 -15.02 23.86
CA ILE A 71 -4.88 -16.38 23.61
C ILE A 71 -4.19 -16.94 24.86
N ILE A 72 -3.41 -16.11 25.57
CA ILE A 72 -2.72 -16.48 26.81
C ILE A 72 -3.46 -15.90 28.03
N ASP A 73 -3.69 -16.71 29.05
CA ASP A 73 -4.05 -16.28 30.40
C ASP A 73 -2.80 -15.74 31.11
N VAL A 74 -2.47 -14.48 30.82
CA VAL A 74 -1.27 -13.80 31.33
C VAL A 74 -1.32 -13.62 32.85
N GLN A 75 -2.51 -13.41 33.43
CA GLN A 75 -2.66 -13.28 34.89
C GLN A 75 -2.32 -14.59 35.60
N ARG A 76 -2.81 -15.72 35.07
CA ARG A 76 -2.45 -17.05 35.58
C ARG A 76 -0.96 -17.37 35.37
N LEU A 77 -0.40 -17.08 34.19
CA LEU A 77 1.03 -17.25 33.89
C LEU A 77 1.91 -16.44 34.86
N ARG A 78 1.57 -15.18 35.13
CA ARG A 78 2.29 -14.30 36.06
C ARG A 78 2.23 -14.87 37.48
N LYS A 79 1.06 -15.31 37.94
CA LYS A 79 0.82 -15.83 39.28
C LYS A 79 1.48 -17.20 39.54
N GLU A 80 1.37 -18.14 38.59
CA GLU A 80 1.82 -19.53 38.78
C GLU A 80 3.28 -19.75 38.38
N ALA A 81 3.78 -19.08 37.33
CA ALA A 81 5.11 -19.32 36.78
C ALA A 81 6.11 -18.18 37.01
N ASN A 82 5.65 -16.96 37.35
CA ASN A 82 6.47 -15.75 37.38
C ASN A 82 7.32 -15.59 36.10
N ARG A 83 6.64 -15.59 34.94
CA ARG A 83 7.22 -15.52 33.58
C ARG A 83 6.77 -14.30 32.78
N VAL A 84 6.29 -13.26 33.46
CA VAL A 84 5.90 -11.97 32.87
C VAL A 84 6.83 -10.90 33.44
N ASP A 85 7.64 -10.32 32.59
CA ASP A 85 8.53 -9.20 32.92
C ASP A 85 7.80 -7.88 32.64
N VAL A 86 7.95 -6.91 33.55
CA VAL A 86 7.30 -5.60 33.52
C VAL A 86 8.35 -4.55 33.88
N SER A 87 8.91 -3.89 32.87
CA SER A 87 9.89 -2.82 33.05
C SER A 87 9.25 -1.44 32.93
N GLY A 88 9.87 -0.45 33.58
CA GLY A 88 9.42 0.95 33.57
C GLY A 88 9.65 1.66 32.24
N ALA A 89 9.54 2.99 32.25
CA ALA A 89 9.67 3.82 31.06
C ALA A 89 11.04 3.65 30.38
N GLU A 90 11.04 3.17 29.14
CA GLU A 90 12.20 3.19 28.25
C GLU A 90 12.24 4.53 27.49
N THR A 91 13.37 5.23 27.49
CA THR A 91 13.62 6.26 26.47
C THR A 91 13.80 5.59 25.12
N SER A 92 13.02 5.98 24.11
CA SER A 92 13.21 5.52 22.74
C SER A 92 13.35 6.74 21.83
N ASP A 93 14.35 6.69 20.97
CA ASP A 93 14.44 7.56 19.80
C ASP A 93 13.21 7.37 18.91
N PRO A 94 12.81 8.39 18.12
CA PRO A 94 11.76 8.23 17.13
C PRO A 94 12.17 7.23 16.05
N LYS A 95 11.21 6.40 15.61
CA LYS A 95 11.43 5.46 14.51
C LYS A 95 11.16 6.14 13.17
N TRP A 96 12.03 5.85 12.22
CA TRP A 96 11.95 6.32 10.84
C TRP A 96 11.99 5.14 9.87
N ILE A 97 11.12 5.14 8.88
CA ILE A 97 11.12 4.16 7.79
C ILE A 97 10.92 4.90 6.47
N TYR A 98 11.76 4.60 5.48
CA TYR A 98 11.80 5.27 4.17
C TYR A 98 11.62 4.23 3.07
N GLY A 99 10.67 4.44 2.15
CA GLY A 99 10.31 3.48 1.11
C GLY A 99 10.11 4.12 -0.26
N GLU A 100 10.68 3.51 -1.31
CA GLU A 100 10.49 4.00 -2.69
C GLU A 100 9.05 3.81 -3.20
N ASN A 101 8.31 2.88 -2.58
CA ASN A 101 6.90 2.59 -2.78
C ASN A 101 6.30 1.94 -1.50
N ALA A 102 5.01 1.63 -1.52
CA ALA A 102 4.29 1.09 -0.36
C ALA A 102 4.81 -0.28 0.09
N GLN A 103 5.18 -1.13 -0.88
CA GLN A 103 5.68 -2.48 -0.64
C GLN A 103 7.07 -2.46 0.02
N ASP A 104 7.99 -1.62 -0.45
CA ASP A 104 9.31 -1.43 0.17
C ASP A 104 9.22 -0.88 1.60
N TRP A 105 8.35 0.11 1.84
CA TRP A 105 8.06 0.59 3.21
C TRP A 105 7.52 -0.55 4.10
N SER A 106 6.59 -1.34 3.58
CA SER A 106 5.94 -2.46 4.27
C SER A 106 6.91 -3.62 4.58
N SER A 107 7.83 -3.97 3.67
CA SER A 107 8.93 -4.92 3.95
C SER A 107 9.79 -4.43 5.12
N LYS A 108 10.16 -3.15 5.14
CA LYS A 108 10.98 -2.56 6.22
C LYS A 108 10.26 -2.55 7.58
N VAL A 109 8.95 -2.28 7.61
CA VAL A 109 8.13 -2.46 8.83
C VAL A 109 8.14 -3.93 9.26
N THR A 110 7.96 -4.86 8.32
CA THR A 110 7.91 -6.30 8.60
C THR A 110 9.21 -6.83 9.19
N LYS A 111 10.35 -6.36 8.67
CA LYS A 111 11.70 -6.69 9.18
C LYS A 111 11.94 -6.17 10.60
N SER A 112 11.32 -5.06 10.99
CA SER A 112 11.51 -4.48 12.34
C SER A 112 10.98 -5.35 13.49
N VAL A 113 10.18 -6.39 13.16
CA VAL A 113 9.63 -7.39 14.09
C VAL A 113 10.02 -8.82 13.70
N LYS A 114 11.17 -8.98 13.00
CA LYS A 114 11.76 -10.26 12.56
C LYS A 114 10.74 -11.35 12.18
N LEU A 115 9.73 -10.97 11.39
CA LEU A 115 8.74 -11.93 10.89
C LEU A 115 9.35 -12.75 9.74
N ASP A 116 10.31 -13.59 10.10
CA ASP A 116 10.82 -14.67 9.27
C ASP A 116 9.74 -15.75 9.19
N LEU A 117 8.95 -15.64 8.12
CA LEU A 117 7.96 -16.63 7.77
C LEU A 117 8.60 -17.59 6.78
N GLY A 118 9.51 -18.38 7.34
CA GLY A 118 10.48 -19.22 6.65
C GLY A 118 9.91 -19.84 5.39
N THR A 119 10.59 -19.59 4.29
CA THR A 119 10.25 -20.24 3.03
C THR A 119 10.31 -21.76 3.16
N SER A 120 9.59 -22.46 2.29
CA SER A 120 9.46 -23.92 2.33
C SER A 120 10.75 -24.63 1.90
N ALA A 121 11.80 -24.52 2.72
CA ALA A 121 12.90 -25.45 2.73
C ALA A 121 12.41 -26.75 3.38
N SER A 122 12.32 -27.81 2.57
CA SER A 122 12.17 -29.17 3.10
C SER A 122 13.27 -29.45 4.13
N PRO A 123 12.99 -30.13 5.27
CA PRO A 123 13.99 -30.39 6.29
C PRO A 123 15.24 -31.06 5.70
N GLY A 124 16.38 -30.36 5.74
CA GLY A 124 17.68 -30.87 5.27
C GLY A 124 18.33 -30.13 4.10
N THR A 125 17.75 -29.04 3.56
CA THR A 125 18.40 -28.27 2.48
C THR A 125 18.95 -26.93 2.96
N THR A 126 20.25 -26.88 3.29
CA THR A 126 20.96 -25.62 3.57
C THR A 126 21.42 -24.95 2.27
N THR A 127 20.52 -24.21 1.63
CA THR A 127 20.88 -23.32 0.51
C THR A 127 20.89 -21.87 0.97
N ASN A 128 22.07 -21.27 1.03
CA ASN A 128 22.26 -19.82 1.16
C ASN A 128 21.83 -19.11 -0.14
N THR A 129 20.54 -19.15 -0.44
CA THR A 129 19.91 -18.34 -1.48
C THR A 129 18.99 -17.35 -0.79
N ASN A 130 19.21 -16.05 -1.01
CA ASN A 130 18.32 -14.97 -0.57
C ASN A 130 16.99 -15.05 -1.34
N THR A 131 16.20 -16.07 -1.02
CA THR A 131 14.90 -16.37 -1.62
C THR A 131 13.83 -16.53 -0.56
N ASP A 132 14.07 -16.05 0.66
CA ASP A 132 12.97 -15.75 1.56
C ASP A 132 12.05 -14.76 0.87
N THR A 133 10.83 -15.22 0.59
CA THR A 133 9.77 -14.39 0.04
C THR A 133 9.28 -13.50 1.18
N GLU A 134 10.04 -12.44 1.44
CA GLU A 134 9.76 -11.41 2.43
C GLU A 134 8.32 -10.93 2.23
N LYS A 135 7.46 -11.22 3.21
CA LYS A 135 6.05 -10.80 3.14
C LYS A 135 5.96 -9.32 3.46
N ASN A 136 5.16 -8.62 2.69
CA ASN A 136 4.99 -7.18 2.81
C ASN A 136 3.80 -6.92 3.74
N LEU A 137 4.01 -7.08 5.05
CA LEU A 137 2.96 -7.04 6.05
C LEU A 137 2.68 -5.62 6.57
N PHE A 138 1.68 -5.50 7.43
CA PHE A 138 1.22 -4.25 8.02
C PHE A 138 0.63 -3.20 7.05
N GLY A 139 0.09 -3.66 5.92
CA GLY A 139 -0.58 -2.82 4.91
C GLY A 139 -1.81 -2.06 5.41
N GLY A 140 -2.38 -2.47 6.55
CA GLY A 140 -3.43 -1.73 7.23
C GLY A 140 -2.98 -0.36 7.72
N THR A 141 -1.70 -0.13 8.06
CA THR A 141 -1.23 1.22 8.47
C THR A 141 -1.44 2.22 7.33
N ILE A 142 -1.01 1.89 6.11
CA ILE A 142 -1.26 2.72 4.92
C ILE A 142 -2.77 2.81 4.63
N SER A 143 -3.50 1.70 4.71
CA SER A 143 -4.94 1.67 4.40
C SER A 143 -5.82 2.45 5.39
N SER A 144 -5.38 2.60 6.64
CA SER A 144 -6.00 3.45 7.67
C SER A 144 -5.66 4.93 7.50
N SER A 145 -4.50 5.23 6.90
CA SER A 145 -4.02 6.59 6.63
C SER A 145 -4.63 7.19 5.36
N TYR A 146 -4.83 6.35 4.35
CA TYR A 146 -5.22 6.74 3.00
C TYR A 146 -6.33 5.81 2.48
N THR A 147 -7.53 6.35 2.30
CA THR A 147 -8.72 5.56 1.95
C THR A 147 -8.90 5.37 0.45
N GLU A 148 -8.15 6.10 -0.39
CA GLU A 148 -8.30 6.07 -1.85
C GLU A 148 -7.99 4.69 -2.45
N THR A 149 -8.51 4.44 -3.66
CA THR A 149 -8.28 3.20 -4.39
C THR A 149 -6.80 3.04 -4.82
N ASN A 150 -6.14 4.14 -5.18
CA ASN A 150 -4.73 4.17 -5.60
C ASN A 150 -3.73 4.30 -4.44
N LYS A 151 -4.13 4.02 -3.19
CA LYS A 151 -3.29 4.07 -1.97
C LYS A 151 -2.02 3.18 -1.97
N PHE A 152 -1.88 2.32 -2.98
CA PHE A 152 -0.71 1.45 -3.19
C PHE A 152 -0.09 1.64 -4.58
N SER A 153 -0.44 2.71 -5.30
CA SER A 153 0.14 3.03 -6.61
C SER A 153 1.65 3.27 -6.50
N SER A 154 2.39 2.69 -7.45
CA SER A 154 3.85 2.78 -7.57
C SER A 154 4.37 4.20 -7.72
N LYS A 155 3.54 5.13 -8.21
CA LYS A 155 3.90 6.55 -8.38
C LYS A 155 4.24 7.22 -7.05
N PHE A 156 3.63 6.75 -5.97
CA PHE A 156 3.86 7.27 -4.63
C PHE A 156 5.11 6.65 -3.96
N MET A 157 5.92 7.48 -3.34
CA MET A 157 6.93 7.08 -2.35
C MET A 157 6.33 7.28 -0.95
N TYR A 158 6.77 6.48 0.02
CA TYR A 158 6.19 6.42 1.36
C TYR A 158 7.29 6.55 2.40
N ALA A 159 6.98 7.22 3.50
CA ALA A 159 7.84 7.19 4.67
C ALA A 159 6.98 7.27 5.92
N SER A 160 7.55 6.91 7.07
CA SER A 160 6.90 7.11 8.37
C SER A 160 7.87 7.66 9.40
N TYR A 161 7.32 8.54 10.23
CA TYR A 161 7.93 9.03 11.46
C TYR A 161 7.01 8.63 12.59
N THR A 162 7.55 8.02 13.63
CA THR A 162 6.78 7.80 14.86
C THR A 162 7.60 8.15 16.10
N SER A 163 7.07 9.06 16.89
CA SER A 163 7.62 9.45 18.19
C SER A 163 6.83 8.79 19.30
N PHE A 164 7.51 8.50 20.41
CA PHE A 164 6.96 7.70 21.50
C PHE A 164 7.10 8.43 22.84
N THR A 165 6.13 8.20 23.72
CA THR A 165 6.27 8.41 25.16
C THR A 165 5.93 7.08 25.83
N ILE A 166 6.93 6.19 25.91
CA ILE A 166 6.79 4.87 26.54
C ILE A 166 6.74 5.03 28.05
N LYS A 167 5.83 4.32 28.70
CA LYS A 167 5.67 4.31 30.16
C LYS A 167 6.01 2.96 30.78
N LYS A 168 5.87 1.88 30.00
CA LYS A 168 6.07 0.51 30.43
C LYS A 168 6.42 -0.37 29.22
N ARG A 169 7.17 -1.44 29.44
CA ARG A 169 7.26 -2.58 28.51
C ARG A 169 6.86 -3.84 29.25
N VAL A 170 6.05 -4.67 28.61
CA VAL A 170 5.59 -5.95 29.18
C VAL A 170 5.88 -7.08 28.20
N LYS A 171 6.44 -8.17 28.70
CA LYS A 171 6.87 -9.29 27.85
C LYS A 171 6.88 -10.62 28.59
N PHE A 172 6.82 -11.71 27.83
CA PHE A 172 7.08 -13.04 28.37
C PHE A 172 8.59 -13.30 28.52
N MET A 173 8.95 -14.04 29.57
CA MET A 173 10.28 -14.65 29.66
C MET A 173 10.26 -15.93 28.81
N PRO A 174 11.05 -16.02 27.71
CA PRO A 174 10.67 -16.80 26.53
C PRO A 174 10.85 -18.31 26.69
N ILE A 175 9.75 -19.04 26.92
CA ILE A 175 9.66 -20.50 26.72
C ILE A 175 8.27 -20.83 26.16
N ILE A 176 8.15 -21.12 24.86
CA ILE A 176 6.87 -21.43 24.18
C ILE A 176 6.15 -22.62 24.82
N SER A 177 6.89 -23.67 25.22
CA SER A 177 6.32 -24.84 25.89
C SER A 177 5.72 -24.54 27.26
N ILE A 178 6.10 -23.43 27.91
CA ILE A 178 5.40 -22.94 29.10
C ILE A 178 4.09 -22.26 28.69
N LEU A 179 4.13 -21.33 27.72
CA LEU A 179 2.96 -20.56 27.27
C LEU A 179 1.75 -21.44 26.89
N LYS A 180 2.00 -22.60 26.27
CA LYS A 180 0.97 -23.60 25.94
C LYS A 180 0.14 -24.09 27.13
N ASN A 181 0.71 -24.14 28.33
CA ASN A 181 -0.02 -24.55 29.55
C ASN A 181 -0.94 -23.46 30.12
N TYR A 182 -0.86 -22.24 29.55
CA TYR A 182 -1.61 -21.05 29.96
C TYR A 182 -2.46 -20.49 28.80
N LEU A 183 -2.85 -21.32 27.83
CA LEU A 183 -3.83 -20.93 26.82
C LEU A 183 -5.21 -20.69 27.48
N THR A 184 -5.97 -19.71 26.97
CA THR A 184 -7.31 -19.44 27.49
C THR A 184 -8.25 -20.63 27.16
N PRO A 185 -9.18 -21.01 28.06
CA PRO A 185 -10.11 -22.11 27.79
C PRO A 185 -10.97 -21.90 26.53
N ILE A 186 -11.26 -20.64 26.20
CA ILE A 186 -11.99 -20.26 24.98
C ILE A 186 -11.14 -20.55 23.75
N PHE A 187 -9.88 -20.11 23.70
CA PHE A 187 -8.98 -20.41 22.56
C PHE A 187 -8.78 -21.91 22.36
N ILE A 188 -8.61 -22.68 23.45
CA ILE A 188 -8.53 -24.15 23.39
C ILE A 188 -9.81 -24.73 22.77
N SER A 189 -10.99 -24.29 23.24
CA SER A 189 -12.29 -24.72 22.72
C SER A 189 -12.46 -24.38 21.23
N ASP A 190 -12.09 -23.17 20.83
CA ASP A 190 -12.26 -22.70 19.45
C ASP A 190 -11.33 -23.47 18.50
N VAL A 191 -10.06 -23.69 18.86
CA VAL A 191 -9.14 -24.58 18.12
C VAL A 191 -9.68 -26.00 18.04
N GLN A 192 -10.47 -26.45 19.02
CA GLN A 192 -11.10 -27.77 18.93
C GLN A 192 -12.27 -27.83 17.94
N ASN A 193 -13.07 -26.76 17.82
CA ASN A 193 -14.35 -26.78 17.12
C ASN A 193 -14.37 -26.03 15.77
N PHE A 194 -13.40 -25.15 15.48
CA PHE A 194 -13.41 -24.28 14.31
C PHE A 194 -12.31 -24.59 13.29
N GLY A 195 -12.56 -24.22 12.03
CA GLY A 195 -11.59 -24.31 10.94
C GLY A 195 -10.54 -23.18 10.97
N PRO A 196 -9.38 -23.35 10.29
CA PRO A 196 -8.30 -22.37 10.30
C PRO A 196 -8.71 -20.94 9.92
N ASN A 197 -9.66 -20.79 8.99
CA ASN A 197 -10.19 -19.50 8.56
C ASN A 197 -10.87 -18.73 9.69
N GLU A 198 -11.62 -19.43 10.53
CA GLU A 198 -12.35 -18.86 11.65
C GLU A 198 -11.41 -18.54 12.82
N ILE A 199 -10.41 -19.39 13.07
CA ILE A 199 -9.34 -19.10 14.04
C ILE A 199 -8.59 -17.81 13.65
N VAL A 200 -8.16 -17.67 12.39
CA VAL A 200 -7.47 -16.44 11.94
C VAL A 200 -8.39 -15.22 11.93
N ARG A 201 -9.70 -15.40 11.70
CA ARG A 201 -10.70 -14.33 11.80
C ARG A 201 -10.87 -13.83 13.24
N LEU A 202 -10.88 -14.73 14.22
CA LEU A 202 -11.13 -14.44 15.64
C LEU A 202 -9.87 -13.99 16.39
N TYR A 203 -8.72 -14.60 16.10
CA TYR A 203 -7.48 -14.46 16.87
C TYR A 203 -6.31 -13.88 16.06
N GLY A 204 -6.54 -13.54 14.79
CA GLY A 204 -5.48 -13.08 13.90
C GLY A 204 -4.44 -14.16 13.59
N THR A 205 -3.22 -13.70 13.30
CA THR A 205 -2.15 -14.50 12.71
C THR A 205 -1.03 -14.85 13.70
N HIS A 206 -0.87 -14.03 14.74
CA HIS A 206 0.26 -14.01 15.66
C HIS A 206 -0.23 -13.70 17.06
N VAL A 207 0.62 -13.84 18.08
CA VAL A 207 0.34 -13.49 19.47
C VAL A 207 1.35 -12.44 19.93
N LEU A 208 0.87 -11.41 20.63
CA LEU A 208 1.73 -10.38 21.24
C LEU A 208 2.47 -10.98 22.45
N CYS A 209 3.79 -10.96 22.41
CA CYS A 209 4.67 -11.59 23.40
C CYS A 209 5.71 -10.64 24.02
N ASP A 210 6.00 -9.51 23.37
CA ASP A 210 6.77 -8.38 23.90
C ASP A 210 6.17 -7.10 23.30
N ILE A 211 5.72 -6.17 24.15
CA ILE A 211 5.07 -4.93 23.71
C ILE A 211 5.50 -3.74 24.58
N LYS A 212 5.57 -2.57 23.95
CA LYS A 212 5.75 -1.30 24.64
C LYS A 212 4.42 -0.57 24.75
N LEU A 213 4.16 -0.04 25.95
CA LEU A 213 2.94 0.66 26.31
C LEU A 213 3.22 2.14 26.58
N GLY A 214 2.41 3.02 26.01
CA GLY A 214 2.55 4.46 26.15
C GLY A 214 1.58 5.24 25.29
N GLY A 215 2.04 6.39 24.78
CA GLY A 215 1.39 7.07 23.65
C GLY A 215 2.39 7.34 22.52
N LYS A 216 1.91 7.37 21.27
CA LYS A 216 2.71 7.68 20.08
C LYS A 216 2.04 8.70 19.17
N LEU A 217 2.85 9.58 18.58
CA LEU A 217 2.47 10.30 17.36
C LEU A 217 2.96 9.45 16.19
N GLU A 218 2.05 9.00 15.35
CA GLU A 218 2.36 8.29 14.12
C GLU A 218 2.07 9.20 12.92
N VAL A 219 3.07 9.38 12.06
CA VAL A 219 3.00 10.21 10.85
C VAL A 219 3.39 9.35 9.66
N ILE A 220 2.50 9.23 8.67
CA ILE A 220 2.73 8.52 7.42
C ILE A 220 2.76 9.54 6.28
N TYR A 221 3.89 9.63 5.58
CA TYR A 221 4.06 10.44 4.38
C TYR A 221 3.70 9.64 3.12
N GLN A 222 3.07 10.31 2.17
CA GLN A 222 2.90 9.86 0.79
C GLN A 222 3.13 11.05 -0.15
N GLY A 223 3.85 10.84 -1.26
CA GLY A 223 4.01 11.85 -2.30
C GLY A 223 4.63 11.30 -3.59
N GLU A 224 4.67 12.09 -4.64
CA GLU A 224 5.18 11.71 -5.97
C GLU A 224 6.47 12.48 -6.28
N THR A 225 7.44 11.83 -6.92
CA THR A 225 8.70 12.46 -7.36
C THR A 225 9.12 11.95 -8.74
N GLN A 226 9.80 12.82 -9.50
CA GLN A 226 10.44 12.50 -10.76
C GLN A 226 11.92 12.07 -10.61
N LYS A 227 12.50 12.26 -9.42
CA LYS A 227 13.87 11.83 -9.12
C LYS A 227 13.95 10.30 -9.02
N THR A 228 15.07 9.74 -9.45
CA THR A 228 15.31 8.29 -9.46
C THR A 228 15.62 7.73 -8.07
N ASP A 229 16.30 8.49 -7.20
CA ASP A 229 16.53 8.11 -5.80
C ASP A 229 15.31 8.45 -4.90
N ARG A 230 14.27 7.62 -5.05
CA ARG A 230 13.01 7.76 -4.33
C ARG A 230 13.15 7.52 -2.82
N ILE A 231 14.13 6.75 -2.37
CA ILE A 231 14.34 6.50 -0.93
C ILE A 231 14.88 7.77 -0.26
N THR A 232 15.91 8.39 -0.81
CA THR A 232 16.46 9.65 -0.31
C THR A 232 15.42 10.78 -0.37
N GLU A 233 14.61 10.85 -1.43
CA GLU A 233 13.52 11.83 -1.50
C GLU A 233 12.40 11.58 -0.49
N SER A 234 12.06 10.32 -0.20
CA SER A 234 11.09 10.01 0.85
C SER A 234 11.60 10.44 2.23
N LYS A 235 12.90 10.21 2.53
CA LYS A 235 13.59 10.69 3.75
C LYS A 235 13.54 12.22 3.86
N ASN A 236 13.94 12.92 2.79
CA ASN A 236 13.97 14.37 2.76
C ASN A 236 12.57 14.98 2.93
N SER A 237 11.59 14.45 2.19
CA SER A 237 10.22 14.98 2.17
C SER A 237 9.50 14.80 3.51
N ILE A 238 9.63 13.64 4.17
CA ILE A 238 9.02 13.45 5.50
C ILE A 238 9.71 14.30 6.57
N SER A 239 11.04 14.41 6.53
CA SER A 239 11.79 15.22 7.49
C SER A 239 11.40 16.70 7.39
N ALA A 240 11.32 17.22 6.16
CA ALA A 240 10.84 18.57 5.88
C ALA A 240 9.38 18.77 6.32
N GLY A 241 8.52 17.79 6.04
CA GLY A 241 7.10 17.83 6.41
C GLY A 241 6.88 17.87 7.93
N VAL A 242 7.59 17.01 8.69
CA VAL A 242 7.50 16.96 10.15
C VAL A 242 8.01 18.27 10.78
N GLU A 243 9.15 18.80 10.32
CA GLU A 243 9.67 20.10 10.78
C GLU A 243 8.69 21.24 10.48
N LYS A 244 8.06 21.25 9.28
CA LYS A 244 7.09 22.27 8.86
C LYS A 244 5.80 22.23 9.69
N VAL A 245 5.25 21.04 9.95
CA VAL A 245 3.96 20.83 10.65
C VAL A 245 4.09 20.95 12.17
N PHE A 246 5.06 20.27 12.79
CA PHE A 246 5.12 20.11 14.24
C PHE A 246 6.18 21.00 14.94
N LYS A 247 6.95 21.80 14.18
CA LYS A 247 7.90 22.82 14.68
C LYS A 247 9.04 22.32 15.56
N PHE A 248 9.34 21.02 15.53
CA PHE A 248 10.58 20.48 16.07
C PHE A 248 11.44 19.88 14.95
N THR A 249 12.77 20.02 15.05
CA THR A 249 13.71 19.40 14.11
C THR A 249 13.83 17.92 14.45
N ALA A 250 13.12 17.09 13.68
CA ALA A 250 13.06 15.66 13.90
C ALA A 250 14.30 14.90 13.38
N SER A 251 15.01 15.48 12.41
CA SER A 251 16.25 14.98 11.82
C SER A 251 17.13 16.17 11.43
N TYR A 252 18.46 16.03 11.51
CA TYR A 252 19.40 17.10 11.11
C TYR A 252 19.99 16.89 9.70
N ASP A 253 19.97 15.66 9.20
CA ASP A 253 20.60 15.25 7.94
C ASP A 253 19.55 15.03 6.84
N PHE A 254 19.06 16.12 6.24
CA PHE A 254 18.13 16.07 5.11
C PHE A 254 18.11 17.38 4.29
N ASP A 255 17.72 17.28 3.01
CA ASP A 255 17.48 18.43 2.15
C ASP A 255 16.09 19.06 2.42
N ARG A 256 16.08 20.24 3.04
CA ARG A 256 14.87 21.03 3.32
C ARG A 256 14.13 21.51 2.08
N THR A 257 14.77 21.50 0.91
CA THR A 257 14.19 21.99 -0.35
C THR A 257 13.52 20.91 -1.20
N SER A 258 13.77 19.63 -0.93
CA SER A 258 13.17 18.46 -1.62
C SER A 258 11.65 18.57 -1.79
N ILE A 259 10.96 19.02 -0.74
CA ILE A 259 9.50 19.27 -0.68
C ILE A 259 9.00 20.25 -1.76
N ASN A 260 9.85 21.11 -2.32
CA ASN A 260 9.46 22.06 -3.36
C ASN A 260 9.41 21.42 -4.77
N SER A 261 10.04 20.26 -4.96
CA SER A 261 10.14 19.57 -6.26
C SER A 261 9.18 18.39 -6.43
N ASN A 262 8.45 18.02 -5.37
CA ASN A 262 7.63 16.81 -5.30
C ASN A 262 6.12 17.13 -5.34
N ASN A 263 5.33 16.26 -5.95
CA ASN A 263 3.89 16.46 -6.23
C ASN A 263 3.00 15.59 -5.31
N ASN A 264 1.72 15.94 -5.20
CA ASN A 264 0.69 15.17 -4.46
C ASN A 264 1.13 14.74 -3.05
N GLN A 265 1.89 15.60 -2.37
CA GLN A 265 2.53 15.33 -1.10
C GLN A 265 1.58 15.57 0.07
N ARG A 266 1.50 14.59 0.96
CA ARG A 266 0.67 14.64 2.16
C ARG A 266 1.27 13.91 3.35
N LEU A 267 0.96 14.41 4.53
CA LEU A 267 1.18 13.73 5.81
C LEU A 267 -0.17 13.37 6.41
N HIS A 268 -0.48 12.09 6.50
CA HIS A 268 -1.43 11.62 7.49
C HIS A 268 -0.74 11.58 8.85
N TYR A 269 -1.39 12.07 9.90
CA TYR A 269 -0.90 11.92 11.26
C TYR A 269 -2.01 11.60 12.24
N ARG A 270 -1.65 10.85 13.28
CA ARG A 270 -2.55 10.50 14.37
C ARG A 270 -1.82 10.28 15.68
N THR A 271 -2.49 10.55 16.80
CA THR A 271 -2.00 10.19 18.12
C THR A 271 -2.77 8.98 18.67
N ILE A 272 -2.02 8.02 19.23
CA ILE A 272 -2.53 6.75 19.77
C ILE A 272 -2.06 6.63 21.22
N GLY A 273 -2.94 6.22 22.13
CA GLY A 273 -2.71 6.29 23.58
C GLY A 273 -2.80 7.73 24.13
N GLY A 274 -2.64 7.87 25.44
CA GLY A 274 -2.90 9.12 26.16
C GLY A 274 -4.39 9.39 26.36
N ASN A 275 -4.76 10.64 26.64
CA ASN A 275 -6.17 11.02 26.80
C ASN A 275 -6.86 11.11 25.43
N ALA A 276 -7.85 10.25 25.19
CA ALA A 276 -8.60 10.19 23.93
C ALA A 276 -9.31 11.51 23.56
N SER A 277 -9.74 12.30 24.55
CA SER A 277 -10.33 13.63 24.32
C SER A 277 -9.32 14.69 23.84
N LEU A 278 -8.02 14.36 23.86
CA LEU A 278 -6.92 15.15 23.33
C LEU A 278 -6.27 14.47 22.10
N SER A 279 -6.84 13.38 21.59
CA SER A 279 -6.31 12.71 20.40
C SER A 279 -6.43 13.60 19.17
N LEU A 280 -5.40 13.57 18.33
CA LEU A 280 -5.31 14.31 17.08
C LEU A 280 -5.30 13.32 15.93
N LEU A 281 -6.01 13.64 14.84
CA LEU A 281 -6.10 12.85 13.61
C LEU A 281 -6.37 13.80 12.45
N SER A 282 -5.49 13.86 11.44
CA SER A 282 -5.77 14.59 10.19
C SER A 282 -4.81 14.20 9.07
N THR A 283 -5.13 14.62 7.84
CA THR A 283 -4.24 14.54 6.68
C THR A 283 -3.97 15.94 6.14
N ILE A 284 -2.70 16.34 6.11
CA ILE A 284 -2.25 17.67 5.70
C ILE A 284 -1.58 17.58 4.32
N SER A 285 -2.01 18.45 3.38
CA SER A 285 -1.28 18.67 2.12
C SER A 285 -0.02 19.50 2.37
N LEU A 286 1.09 19.08 1.77
CA LEU A 286 2.38 19.77 1.84
C LEU A 286 2.63 20.71 0.66
N ASN A 287 1.89 20.54 -0.45
CA ASN A 287 1.97 21.38 -1.65
C ASN A 287 1.26 22.75 -1.49
N SER A 288 0.67 23.05 -0.34
CA SER A 288 -0.02 24.31 -0.02
C SER A 288 0.52 24.95 1.26
N THR A 289 -0.11 26.04 1.71
CA THR A 289 0.05 26.54 3.09
C THR A 289 -0.23 25.39 4.06
N THR A 290 0.72 25.14 4.97
CA THR A 290 0.70 24.00 5.89
C THR A 290 0.43 24.53 7.30
N PRO A 291 -0.60 24.02 8.01
CA PRO A 291 -0.89 24.44 9.38
C PRO A 291 0.23 23.98 10.34
N THR A 292 0.33 24.68 11.47
CA THR A 292 1.16 24.26 12.60
C THR A 292 0.31 23.46 13.57
N ILE A 293 0.78 22.29 13.99
CA ILE A 293 0.08 21.40 14.92
C ILE A 293 0.91 21.27 16.19
N ASP A 294 0.34 21.71 17.32
CA ASP A 294 0.91 21.45 18.64
C ASP A 294 0.38 20.12 19.20
N ILE A 295 1.29 19.26 19.66
CA ILE A 295 1.00 17.97 20.28
C ILE A 295 1.27 17.97 21.79
N SER A 296 1.82 19.06 22.34
CA SER A 296 2.35 19.13 23.71
C SER A 296 1.29 18.79 24.77
N THR A 297 0.07 19.29 24.60
CA THR A 297 -1.04 19.07 25.54
C THR A 297 -1.46 17.60 25.59
N TRP A 298 -1.49 16.91 24.44
CA TRP A 298 -1.72 15.46 24.39
C TRP A 298 -0.53 14.70 24.99
N GLN A 299 0.70 15.05 24.59
CA GLN A 299 1.92 14.34 24.98
C GLN A 299 2.17 14.39 26.50
N ASN A 300 1.97 15.55 27.12
CA ASN A 300 2.06 15.73 28.57
C ASN A 300 0.95 14.99 29.33
N GLY A 301 -0.19 14.70 28.67
CA GLY A 301 -1.30 13.92 29.21
C GLY A 301 -1.08 12.40 29.22
N ILE A 302 0.06 11.90 28.74
CA ILE A 302 0.37 10.46 28.71
C ILE A 302 0.86 10.02 30.09
N THR A 303 0.19 9.01 30.64
CA THR A 303 0.41 8.39 31.96
C THR A 303 0.46 6.86 31.80
N THR A 304 0.72 6.12 32.88
CA THR A 304 0.61 4.65 32.88
C THR A 304 -0.84 4.15 32.76
N MET A 305 -1.84 4.93 33.21
CA MET A 305 -3.25 4.52 33.22
C MET A 305 -3.95 4.69 31.86
N ASN A 306 -3.38 5.52 30.98
CA ASN A 306 -3.87 5.73 29.61
C ASN A 306 -2.77 5.39 28.58
N ALA A 307 -1.80 4.58 28.98
CA ALA A 307 -0.88 3.92 28.06
C ALA A 307 -1.62 2.79 27.34
N THR A 308 -1.26 2.55 26.07
CA THR A 308 -1.71 1.40 25.29
C THR A 308 -0.59 0.92 24.36
N LEU A 309 -0.79 -0.16 23.60
CA LEU A 309 0.17 -0.66 22.61
C LEU A 309 0.63 0.45 21.65
N VAL A 310 1.93 0.74 21.66
CA VAL A 310 2.57 1.73 20.77
C VAL A 310 3.72 1.17 19.94
N ASP A 311 4.41 0.13 20.42
CA ASP A 311 5.53 -0.48 19.70
C ASP A 311 5.61 -1.98 19.99
N ILE A 312 6.12 -2.73 19.02
CA ILE A 312 6.39 -4.17 19.11
C ILE A 312 7.89 -4.36 18.84
N PRO A 313 8.68 -4.88 19.80
CA PRO A 313 10.09 -5.20 19.59
C PRO A 313 10.31 -6.39 18.65
N GLU A 314 11.57 -6.62 18.26
CA GLU A 314 11.98 -7.57 17.22
C GLU A 314 11.42 -8.99 17.38
N ASP A 315 11.33 -9.51 18.61
CA ASP A 315 10.84 -10.87 18.89
C ASP A 315 9.45 -10.87 19.56
N GLY A 316 8.70 -9.77 19.40
CA GLY A 316 7.42 -9.51 20.09
C GLY A 316 6.19 -10.19 19.51
N LEU A 317 6.33 -10.95 18.42
CA LEU A 317 5.25 -11.69 17.76
C LEU A 317 5.63 -13.15 17.57
N ILE A 318 4.76 -14.06 17.99
CA ILE A 318 4.90 -15.51 17.73
C ILE A 318 3.74 -15.96 16.84
N PRO A 319 3.96 -16.73 15.75
CA PRO A 319 2.86 -17.21 14.90
C PRO A 319 1.86 -18.07 15.68
N ILE A 320 0.56 -17.85 15.45
CA ILE A 320 -0.51 -18.45 16.26
C ILE A 320 -0.49 -20.00 16.24
N TYR A 321 -0.04 -20.59 15.13
CA TYR A 321 0.09 -22.04 14.99
C TYR A 321 1.20 -22.66 15.85
N GLU A 322 2.17 -21.89 16.34
CA GLU A 322 3.20 -22.42 17.26
C GLU A 322 2.64 -22.81 18.63
N LEU A 323 1.48 -22.26 19.01
CA LEU A 323 0.79 -22.58 20.26
C LEU A 323 -0.08 -23.83 20.19
N ILE A 324 -0.22 -24.46 19.02
CA ILE A 324 -1.05 -25.67 18.86
C ILE A 324 -0.20 -26.93 19.10
N ASP A 325 -0.74 -27.88 19.87
CA ASP A 325 -0.09 -29.17 20.15
C ASP A 325 -0.54 -30.30 19.21
N ASP A 326 -1.80 -30.29 18.77
CA ASP A 326 -2.29 -31.23 17.75
C ASP A 326 -1.54 -30.97 16.42
N PRO A 327 -0.76 -31.94 15.90
CA PRO A 327 0.09 -31.71 14.73
C PRO A 327 -0.71 -31.52 13.44
N ILE A 328 -1.90 -32.10 13.33
CA ILE A 328 -2.77 -31.98 12.16
C ILE A 328 -3.37 -30.58 12.14
N LYS A 329 -3.89 -30.11 13.28
CA LYS A 329 -4.43 -28.76 13.43
C LYS A 329 -3.36 -27.68 13.32
N LYS A 330 -2.16 -27.91 13.88
CA LYS A 330 -1.00 -27.04 13.68
C LYS A 330 -0.66 -26.89 12.21
N ALA A 331 -0.55 -27.99 11.46
CA ALA A 331 -0.23 -27.95 10.03
C ALA A 331 -1.31 -27.23 9.20
N ALA A 332 -2.59 -27.51 9.46
CA ALA A 332 -3.71 -26.85 8.78
C ALA A 332 -3.77 -25.34 9.09
N LEU A 333 -3.57 -24.95 10.36
CA LEU A 333 -3.54 -23.54 10.76
C LEU A 333 -2.32 -22.81 10.20
N LYS A 334 -1.14 -23.45 10.16
CA LYS A 334 0.06 -22.90 9.52
C LYS A 334 -0.18 -22.59 8.06
N ALA A 335 -0.62 -23.58 7.27
CA ALA A 335 -0.86 -23.42 5.84
C ALA A 335 -1.87 -22.30 5.53
N TYR A 336 -2.99 -22.25 6.26
CA TYR A 336 -3.96 -21.17 6.10
C TYR A 336 -3.41 -19.80 6.51
N THR A 337 -2.71 -19.72 7.64
CA THR A 337 -2.17 -18.45 8.17
C THR A 337 -1.12 -17.87 7.20
N GLU A 338 -0.25 -18.72 6.66
CA GLU A 338 0.76 -18.32 5.67
C GLU A 338 0.13 -17.88 4.36
N GLN A 339 -0.88 -18.59 3.85
CA GLN A 339 -1.60 -18.18 2.63
C GLN A 339 -2.37 -16.87 2.87
N TYR A 340 -3.08 -16.73 3.99
CA TYR A 340 -3.78 -15.50 4.36
C TYR A 340 -2.84 -14.29 4.38
N MET A 341 -1.62 -14.45 4.89
CA MET A 341 -0.60 -13.40 4.85
C MET A 341 -0.06 -13.11 3.45
N ILE A 342 0.01 -14.11 2.55
CA ILE A 342 0.36 -13.90 1.14
C ILE A 342 -0.75 -13.13 0.42
N ASP A 343 -2.01 -13.51 0.63
CA ASP A 343 -3.18 -12.90 -0.03
C ASP A 343 -3.45 -11.45 0.41
N ASN A 344 -3.00 -11.08 1.62
CA ASN A 344 -3.26 -9.78 2.25
C ASN A 344 -1.98 -8.95 2.47
N GLN A 345 -0.86 -9.30 1.83
CA GLN A 345 0.33 -8.45 1.84
C GLN A 345 0.17 -7.22 0.93
N VAL A 346 0.99 -6.20 1.16
CA VAL A 346 1.08 -5.03 0.29
C VAL A 346 1.70 -5.41 -1.04
N TYR A 347 0.95 -5.19 -2.11
CA TYR A 347 1.46 -5.21 -3.48
C TYR A 347 1.44 -3.79 -4.03
N THR A 348 2.57 -3.35 -4.58
CA THR A 348 2.63 -2.09 -5.31
C THR A 348 1.90 -2.21 -6.66
N VAL A 349 0.94 -1.32 -6.91
CA VAL A 349 0.17 -1.29 -8.17
C VAL A 349 0.89 -0.40 -9.18
N ASN A 350 1.43 -1.01 -10.23
CA ASN A 350 2.17 -0.30 -11.27
C ASN A 350 1.19 0.38 -12.25
N GLU A 351 0.81 1.62 -11.97
CA GLU A 351 -0.09 2.42 -12.81
C GLU A 351 0.62 2.95 -14.06
N VAL A 352 0.07 2.65 -15.25
CA VAL A 352 0.51 3.23 -16.53
C VAL A 352 -0.36 4.44 -16.89
N SER A 353 0.28 5.51 -17.37
CA SER A 353 -0.35 6.76 -17.79
C SER A 353 -0.53 6.80 -19.31
N ASP A 354 -1.62 7.44 -19.75
CA ASP A 354 -1.90 7.69 -21.16
C ASP A 354 -0.90 8.71 -21.75
N ILE A 355 -0.25 8.34 -22.85
CA ILE A 355 0.67 9.20 -23.60
C ILE A 355 -0.05 9.72 -24.84
N TYR A 356 -0.23 11.03 -24.94
CA TYR A 356 -1.04 11.67 -25.98
C TYR A 356 -0.21 12.12 -27.20
N ARG A 357 -0.85 12.13 -28.37
CA ARG A 357 -0.31 12.66 -29.63
C ARG A 357 -1.03 13.95 -30.02
N TYR A 358 -0.29 14.97 -30.47
CA TYR A 358 -0.86 16.24 -30.92
C TYR A 358 -0.36 16.59 -32.34
N ARG A 359 -1.18 17.28 -33.12
CA ARG A 359 -0.83 17.87 -34.42
C ARG A 359 -0.69 19.37 -34.27
N ILE A 360 0.36 19.95 -34.84
CA ILE A 360 0.56 21.38 -34.96
C ILE A 360 0.10 21.85 -36.34
N ASN A 361 -0.60 22.98 -36.45
CA ASN A 361 -0.88 23.61 -37.74
C ASN A 361 0.22 24.64 -38.10
N PRO A 362 0.63 24.75 -39.38
CA PRO A 362 0.14 24.00 -40.55
C PRO A 362 1.00 22.76 -40.87
N GLY A 363 1.35 21.91 -39.89
CA GLY A 363 1.62 20.49 -40.20
C GLY A 363 2.61 19.65 -39.39
N PHE A 364 2.88 19.91 -38.10
CA PHE A 364 3.89 19.16 -37.34
C PHE A 364 3.27 18.26 -36.26
N VAL A 365 3.30 16.94 -36.39
CA VAL A 365 2.87 16.07 -35.27
C VAL A 365 3.93 16.12 -34.16
N GLN A 366 3.54 16.58 -32.97
CA GLN A 366 4.36 16.57 -31.76
C GLN A 366 3.65 15.72 -30.70
N LEU A 367 4.37 14.76 -30.13
CA LEU A 367 3.89 14.05 -28.96
C LEU A 367 4.10 14.96 -27.74
N ASN A 368 3.02 15.21 -27.00
CA ASN A 368 3.10 15.85 -25.70
C ASN A 368 2.50 14.87 -24.69
N ILE A 369 3.31 14.49 -23.73
CA ILE A 369 2.86 13.65 -22.62
C ILE A 369 1.89 14.49 -21.81
N GLN A 370 0.60 14.15 -21.86
CA GLN A 370 -0.37 14.69 -20.92
C GLN A 370 -0.24 13.92 -19.60
N ALA A 371 0.93 14.04 -18.98
CA ALA A 371 1.15 13.66 -17.59
C ALA A 371 0.27 14.59 -16.75
N SER A 372 -0.92 14.09 -16.40
CA SER A 372 -1.70 14.70 -15.35
C SER A 372 -0.85 14.74 -14.09
N PHE A 373 -0.79 15.94 -13.49
CA PHE A 373 -0.11 16.29 -12.23
C PHE A 373 1.39 16.59 -12.29
N GLY A 374 1.70 17.84 -12.67
CA GLY A 374 2.48 18.70 -11.78
C GLY A 374 3.84 19.21 -12.26
N LEU A 375 3.87 20.53 -12.51
CA LEU A 375 5.02 21.45 -12.56
C LEU A 375 5.80 21.55 -13.90
N SER A 376 6.20 22.79 -14.21
CA SER A 376 6.97 23.26 -15.39
C SER A 376 6.24 23.44 -16.74
N ASN A 377 5.41 24.49 -16.81
CA ASN A 377 5.40 25.50 -17.89
C ASN A 377 5.26 25.13 -19.39
N VAL A 378 4.65 24.01 -19.77
CA VAL A 378 3.82 23.98 -21.00
C VAL A 378 2.48 23.28 -20.76
N TYR A 379 1.55 23.99 -20.13
CA TYR A 379 0.17 23.53 -19.96
C TYR A 379 -0.58 23.72 -21.29
N TYR A 380 -0.89 22.63 -21.99
CA TYR A 380 -1.88 22.62 -23.08
C TYR A 380 -3.20 22.04 -22.55
N PRO A 381 -4.21 22.90 -22.25
CA PRO A 381 -5.51 22.44 -21.75
C PRO A 381 -6.19 21.47 -22.73
N ILE A 382 -6.96 20.52 -22.18
CA ILE A 382 -7.74 19.52 -22.95
C ILE A 382 -8.74 20.16 -23.92
N ASN A 383 -9.10 21.44 -23.70
CA ASN A 383 -10.26 22.06 -24.35
C ASN A 383 -10.02 23.49 -24.88
N THR A 384 -8.77 23.93 -25.03
CA THR A 384 -8.46 25.21 -25.68
C THR A 384 -7.88 24.98 -27.07
N GLN A 385 -8.59 25.44 -28.09
CA GLN A 385 -7.99 25.67 -29.40
C GLN A 385 -6.94 26.78 -29.29
N TYR A 386 -5.69 26.42 -29.03
CA TYR A 386 -4.59 27.23 -29.51
C TYR A 386 -4.58 27.11 -31.04
N GLU A 387 -4.49 28.24 -31.75
CA GLU A 387 -4.66 28.33 -33.21
C GLU A 387 -3.78 27.33 -34.00
N ASN A 388 -2.71 26.84 -33.36
CA ASN A 388 -1.73 25.95 -33.95
C ASN A 388 -1.63 24.54 -33.32
N PHE A 389 -2.50 24.05 -32.42
CA PHE A 389 -2.39 22.68 -31.86
C PHE A 389 -3.73 21.91 -31.80
N THR A 390 -3.73 20.61 -32.10
CA THR A 390 -4.90 19.71 -32.12
C THR A 390 -4.55 18.37 -31.45
N ASN A 391 -5.31 17.95 -30.43
CA ASN A 391 -5.14 16.64 -29.80
C ASN A 391 -5.62 15.52 -30.74
N MET A 392 -4.80 14.49 -30.95
CA MET A 392 -5.08 13.33 -31.81
C MET A 392 -5.36 12.04 -31.00
N GLY A 393 -5.59 12.17 -29.69
CA GLY A 393 -5.90 11.07 -28.77
C GLY A 393 -4.67 10.42 -28.12
N VAL A 394 -4.92 9.34 -27.37
CA VAL A 394 -3.87 8.53 -26.73
C VAL A 394 -3.16 7.69 -27.79
N ALA A 395 -1.83 7.63 -27.75
CA ALA A 395 -0.98 6.84 -28.64
C ALA A 395 -0.59 5.48 -28.04
N PHE A 396 -0.27 5.45 -26.75
CA PHE A 396 0.12 4.27 -25.97
C PHE A 396 0.08 4.60 -24.47
N LYS A 397 0.31 3.61 -23.60
CA LYS A 397 0.43 3.78 -22.14
C LYS A 397 1.85 3.49 -21.66
N ALA A 398 2.40 4.34 -20.77
CA ALA A 398 3.75 4.20 -20.22
C ALA A 398 3.83 4.65 -18.76
N PHE A 399 4.91 4.34 -18.03
CA PHE A 399 5.04 4.73 -16.63
C PHE A 399 5.47 6.21 -16.52
N ASN A 400 4.88 6.97 -15.61
CA ASN A 400 5.21 8.40 -15.39
C ASN A 400 6.29 8.62 -14.31
N HIS A 401 6.93 7.55 -13.83
CA HIS A 401 7.97 7.53 -12.81
C HIS A 401 8.80 6.24 -12.95
N ASN A 402 9.99 6.19 -12.34
CA ASN A 402 10.81 4.99 -12.34
C ASN A 402 10.25 3.91 -11.41
N ILE A 403 10.26 2.65 -11.85
CA ILE A 403 9.90 1.48 -11.04
C ILE A 403 11.14 0.58 -10.97
N LYS A 404 11.93 0.72 -9.91
CA LYS A 404 13.27 0.13 -9.78
C LYS A 404 13.30 -1.39 -9.97
N SER A 405 12.27 -2.10 -9.49
CA SER A 405 12.11 -3.54 -9.67
C SER A 405 11.94 -3.99 -11.13
N LEU A 406 11.66 -3.07 -12.07
CA LEU A 406 11.54 -3.32 -13.50
C LEU A 406 12.77 -2.89 -14.32
N GLU A 407 13.80 -2.27 -13.71
CA GLU A 407 15.04 -1.89 -14.42
C GLU A 407 15.75 -3.11 -15.03
N SER A 408 15.80 -4.23 -14.31
CA SER A 408 16.34 -5.51 -14.81
C SER A 408 15.53 -6.08 -15.99
N ALA A 409 14.21 -5.85 -15.99
CA ALA A 409 13.31 -6.12 -17.10
C ALA A 409 13.46 -5.12 -18.26
N GLY A 410 14.30 -4.09 -18.11
CA GLY A 410 14.65 -3.12 -19.15
C GLY A 410 13.90 -1.80 -19.07
N LEU A 411 13.19 -1.51 -17.98
CA LEU A 411 12.58 -0.20 -17.79
C LEU A 411 13.67 0.88 -17.71
N VAL A 412 13.56 1.91 -18.54
CA VAL A 412 14.50 3.03 -18.61
C VAL A 412 13.76 4.36 -18.75
N PRO A 413 14.37 5.49 -18.32
CA PRO A 413 13.88 6.81 -18.68
C PRO A 413 13.95 7.01 -20.20
N ILE A 414 12.86 7.51 -20.77
CA ILE A 414 12.77 8.01 -22.13
C ILE A 414 12.84 9.54 -22.05
N TYR A 415 13.89 10.11 -22.64
CA TYR A 415 14.15 11.54 -22.61
C TYR A 415 13.52 12.22 -23.82
N LYS A 416 13.08 13.47 -23.61
CA LYS A 416 12.77 14.40 -24.69
C LYS A 416 14.07 15.04 -25.18
N TYR A 417 14.30 15.00 -26.48
CA TYR A 417 15.46 15.62 -27.13
C TYR A 417 14.99 16.63 -28.17
N TYR A 418 15.60 17.80 -28.22
CA TYR A 418 15.33 18.85 -29.21
C TYR A 418 16.51 19.06 -30.16
N ASN A 419 16.25 19.11 -31.47
CA ASN A 419 17.24 19.46 -32.48
C ASN A 419 17.02 20.93 -32.94
N PRO A 420 17.94 21.86 -32.63
CA PRO A 420 17.77 23.28 -32.94
C PRO A 420 17.86 23.61 -34.44
N THR A 421 18.46 22.73 -35.25
CA THR A 421 18.59 22.87 -36.71
C THR A 421 17.34 22.36 -37.43
N LYS A 422 16.87 21.16 -37.08
CA LYS A 422 15.65 20.55 -37.64
C LYS A 422 14.35 21.15 -37.07
N LYS A 423 14.39 21.82 -35.90
CA LYS A 423 13.23 22.32 -35.13
C LYS A 423 12.26 21.20 -34.71
N LEU A 424 12.80 20.06 -34.26
CA LEU A 424 12.01 18.86 -33.95
C LEU A 424 12.34 18.29 -32.57
N HIS A 425 11.39 17.53 -32.02
CA HIS A 425 11.58 16.72 -30.82
C HIS A 425 11.58 15.23 -31.16
N VAL A 426 12.37 14.44 -30.42
CA VAL A 426 12.32 12.96 -30.43
C VAL A 426 12.31 12.40 -29.01
N PHE A 427 11.81 11.17 -28.88
CA PHE A 427 11.68 10.46 -27.61
C PHE A 427 12.43 9.14 -27.70
N LYS A 428 13.49 8.98 -26.90
CA LYS A 428 14.36 7.81 -26.92
C LYS A 428 15.00 7.57 -25.54
N PRO A 429 15.50 6.36 -25.24
CA PRO A 429 16.41 6.13 -24.12
C PRO A 429 17.64 7.06 -24.18
N LEU A 430 18.44 7.06 -23.12
CA LEU A 430 19.69 7.82 -23.09
C LEU A 430 20.57 7.50 -24.31
N ASP A 431 20.84 8.53 -25.12
CA ASP A 431 21.63 8.49 -26.34
C ASP A 431 22.34 9.85 -26.53
N ASP A 432 23.66 9.82 -26.65
CA ASP A 432 24.51 11.02 -26.73
C ASP A 432 24.81 11.34 -28.20
N HIS A 433 23.99 12.23 -28.78
CA HIS A 433 24.14 12.67 -30.18
C HIS A 433 24.35 14.20 -30.22
N PRO A 434 25.45 14.72 -30.81
CA PRO A 434 25.84 16.12 -30.67
C PRO A 434 24.79 17.13 -31.18
N ASP A 435 24.05 16.80 -32.23
CA ASP A 435 22.98 17.65 -32.78
C ASP A 435 21.66 17.66 -31.98
N TRP A 436 21.55 16.88 -30.90
CA TRP A 436 20.31 16.72 -30.13
C TRP A 436 20.53 17.14 -28.68
N ILE A 437 19.94 18.28 -28.29
CA ILE A 437 19.97 18.78 -26.93
C ILE A 437 19.00 17.93 -26.10
N ARG A 438 19.50 17.25 -25.07
CA ARG A 438 18.67 16.53 -24.10
C ARG A 438 17.96 17.55 -23.20
N GLU A 439 16.65 17.42 -23.10
CA GLU A 439 15.81 18.17 -22.17
C GLU A 439 15.50 17.25 -20.96
N ASP A 440 14.22 17.11 -20.59
CA ASP A 440 13.78 16.37 -19.42
C ASP A 440 13.49 14.88 -19.69
N ILE A 441 13.33 14.11 -18.61
CA ILE A 441 12.70 12.79 -18.66
C ILE A 441 11.22 12.97 -18.98
N ALA A 442 10.77 12.30 -20.03
CA ALA A 442 9.42 12.43 -20.55
C ALA A 442 8.46 11.37 -19.96
N PHE A 443 8.93 10.13 -19.85
CA PHE A 443 8.26 8.99 -19.22
C PHE A 443 9.27 7.83 -19.07
N TYR A 444 8.84 6.69 -18.53
CA TYR A 444 9.63 5.47 -18.41
C TYR A 444 8.96 4.36 -19.23
N ALA A 445 9.75 3.70 -20.08
CA ALA A 445 9.33 2.61 -20.96
C ALA A 445 10.46 1.59 -21.11
N PHE A 446 10.20 0.42 -21.70
CA PHE A 446 11.19 -0.65 -21.75
C PHE A 446 12.10 -0.51 -22.98
N ASN A 447 13.42 -0.65 -22.81
CA ASN A 447 14.38 -0.67 -23.93
C ASN A 447 14.44 -2.02 -24.68
N LYS A 448 13.76 -3.03 -24.17
CA LYS A 448 13.59 -4.38 -24.74
C LYS A 448 12.14 -4.83 -24.53
N GLN A 449 11.69 -5.86 -25.25
CA GLN A 449 10.32 -6.32 -25.10
C GLN A 449 10.05 -6.90 -23.70
N ALA A 450 8.97 -6.47 -23.08
CA ALA A 450 8.49 -6.93 -21.78
C ALA A 450 7.05 -7.48 -21.87
N PRO A 451 6.56 -8.27 -20.89
CA PRO A 451 5.20 -8.82 -20.90
C PRO A 451 4.13 -7.73 -21.06
N GLY A 452 3.21 -7.92 -22.01
CA GLY A 452 2.14 -6.97 -22.30
C GLY A 452 2.56 -5.70 -23.06
N THR A 453 3.84 -5.56 -23.42
CA THR A 453 4.33 -4.40 -24.19
C THR A 453 4.55 -4.70 -25.66
N ILE A 454 4.39 -3.65 -26.47
CA ILE A 454 4.54 -3.65 -27.91
C ILE A 454 5.63 -2.64 -28.33
N PRO A 455 6.36 -2.88 -29.43
CA PRO A 455 7.32 -1.92 -29.96
C PRO A 455 6.62 -0.62 -30.35
N ILE A 456 7.18 0.50 -29.90
CA ILE A 456 6.69 1.83 -30.23
C ILE A 456 7.64 2.40 -31.29
N TYR A 457 7.20 2.41 -32.55
CA TYR A 457 8.06 2.73 -33.69
C TYR A 457 8.18 4.23 -33.92
N GLN A 458 9.40 4.73 -34.01
CA GLN A 458 9.75 6.06 -34.49
C GLN A 458 10.01 6.01 -36.01
N TYR A 459 9.26 6.83 -36.75
CA TYR A 459 9.39 6.98 -38.21
C TYR A 459 10.08 8.29 -38.56
N GLU A 460 10.84 8.35 -39.66
CA GLU A 460 11.35 9.59 -40.24
C GLU A 460 10.82 9.78 -41.67
N GLU A 461 9.80 10.61 -41.81
CA GLU A 461 9.23 10.99 -43.12
C GLU A 461 9.92 12.19 -43.71
N THR A 462 10.13 12.16 -45.03
CA THR A 462 10.62 13.31 -45.80
C THR A 462 9.55 13.83 -46.74
N TYR A 463 9.14 15.09 -46.56
CA TYR A 463 8.35 15.82 -47.56
C TYR A 463 9.25 16.57 -48.54
N LYS A 464 8.81 16.67 -49.81
CA LYS A 464 9.31 17.66 -50.78
C LYS A 464 8.11 18.40 -51.38
N GLY A 465 8.22 19.71 -51.50
CA GLY A 465 7.19 20.55 -52.12
C GLY A 465 6.15 21.09 -51.13
N PHE A 466 6.52 22.14 -50.40
CA PHE A 466 5.56 23.18 -50.07
C PHE A 466 5.43 24.14 -51.27
N PRO A 467 4.28 24.79 -51.51
CA PRO A 467 4.13 25.82 -52.54
C PRO A 467 4.76 27.17 -52.13
N PHE A 468 5.99 27.15 -51.60
CA PHE A 468 6.82 28.34 -51.44
C PHE A 468 7.83 28.40 -52.58
N PRO A 469 7.87 29.48 -53.38
CA PRO A 469 8.67 29.56 -54.60
C PRO A 469 10.15 29.88 -54.33
N ALA A 470 10.81 29.09 -53.47
CA ALA A 470 12.27 28.91 -53.42
C ALA A 470 12.61 27.79 -52.41
N GLN A 471 13.56 26.93 -52.80
CA GLN A 471 14.17 25.85 -52.01
C GLN A 471 13.32 24.59 -51.76
N ASN A 472 13.93 23.42 -52.05
CA ASN A 472 13.42 22.11 -51.66
C ASN A 472 13.58 21.91 -50.15
N VAL A 473 12.62 22.39 -49.35
CA VAL A 473 12.62 22.14 -47.91
C VAL A 473 12.33 20.66 -47.64
N ILE A 474 13.32 19.96 -47.08
CA ILE A 474 13.15 18.62 -46.50
C ILE A 474 12.62 18.82 -45.08
N LEU A 475 11.36 18.46 -44.86
CA LEU A 475 10.77 18.39 -43.54
C LEU A 475 10.85 16.95 -43.04
N HIS A 476 11.40 16.77 -41.84
CA HIS A 476 11.42 15.50 -41.13
C HIS A 476 10.28 15.44 -40.12
N TYR A 477 9.58 14.31 -40.03
CA TYR A 477 8.53 14.09 -39.02
C TYR A 477 8.81 12.84 -38.22
N TYR A 478 8.59 12.92 -36.90
CA TYR A 478 8.69 11.79 -35.99
C TYR A 478 7.34 11.58 -35.27
N PHE A 479 6.67 10.49 -35.59
CA PHE A 479 5.52 10.00 -34.83
C PHE A 479 5.83 8.63 -34.23
N LEU A 480 5.09 8.28 -33.19
CA LEU A 480 5.19 6.99 -32.51
C LEU A 480 3.92 6.18 -32.76
N SER A 481 4.07 4.94 -33.21
CA SER A 481 2.95 4.02 -33.47
C SER A 481 3.17 2.64 -32.85
N ALA A 482 2.10 2.14 -32.25
CA ALA A 482 1.89 0.75 -31.84
C ALA A 482 1.81 -0.24 -33.02
N ASN A 483 1.33 0.23 -34.18
CA ASN A 483 1.13 -0.58 -35.37
C ASN A 483 2.22 -0.22 -36.41
N PRO A 484 3.08 -1.18 -36.82
CA PRO A 484 4.15 -0.94 -37.80
C PRO A 484 3.64 -0.56 -39.20
N ASN A 485 2.37 -0.84 -39.48
CA ASN A 485 1.72 -0.71 -40.77
C ASN A 485 0.53 0.27 -40.74
N GLN A 486 0.32 1.05 -39.67
CA GLN A 486 -0.78 2.02 -39.68
C GLN A 486 -0.45 3.11 -40.69
N PRO A 487 -1.24 3.27 -41.76
CA PRO A 487 -1.00 4.37 -42.69
C PRO A 487 -1.26 5.68 -41.96
N LEU A 488 -0.50 6.70 -42.34
CA LEU A 488 -0.79 8.10 -42.02
C LEU A 488 -2.28 8.39 -42.26
N GLU A 489 -3.05 8.61 -41.19
CA GLU A 489 -4.44 9.06 -41.33
C GLU A 489 -4.44 10.53 -41.81
N ASN A 490 -4.34 10.69 -43.13
CA ASN A 490 -4.63 11.89 -43.91
C ASN A 490 -4.13 13.21 -43.29
N VAL A 491 -2.87 13.25 -42.87
CA VAL A 491 -2.29 14.49 -42.33
C VAL A 491 -2.14 15.55 -43.44
N TYR A 492 -1.75 15.16 -44.67
CA TYR A 492 -1.63 16.02 -45.86
C TYR A 492 -1.99 15.30 -47.17
N PRO A 493 -2.36 16.03 -48.25
CA PRO A 493 -2.83 15.43 -49.50
C PRO A 493 -1.69 14.80 -50.33
N LYS A 494 -1.54 13.47 -50.22
CA LYS A 494 -0.91 12.58 -51.23
C LYS A 494 0.46 13.00 -51.82
N THR A 495 1.34 13.66 -51.07
CA THR A 495 2.70 14.03 -51.53
C THR A 495 3.84 13.66 -50.56
N ALA A 496 3.62 12.70 -49.66
CA ALA A 496 4.73 12.08 -48.93
C ALA A 496 5.65 11.34 -49.92
N VAL A 497 6.95 11.66 -49.93
CA VAL A 497 7.90 11.16 -50.95
C VAL A 497 8.59 9.87 -50.52
N SER A 498 8.87 9.70 -49.22
CA SER A 498 9.47 8.48 -48.67
C SER A 498 9.37 8.42 -47.15
N ILE A 499 9.01 7.25 -46.61
CA ILE A 499 9.36 6.85 -45.23
C ILE A 499 10.80 6.34 -45.29
N THR A 500 11.72 7.01 -44.59
CA THR A 500 13.17 6.82 -44.81
C THR A 500 13.85 5.98 -43.73
N LYS A 501 13.27 5.91 -42.53
CA LYS A 501 13.80 5.11 -41.42
C LYS A 501 12.67 4.75 -40.45
N GLN A 502 12.66 3.50 -39.99
CA GLN A 502 11.80 3.00 -38.93
C GLN A 502 12.68 2.26 -37.92
N TYR A 503 12.56 2.58 -36.64
CA TYR A 503 13.14 1.78 -35.55
C TYR A 503 12.25 1.89 -34.31
N ALA A 504 12.31 0.89 -33.43
CA ALA A 504 11.61 0.91 -32.15
C ALA A 504 12.60 1.39 -31.05
N PRO A 505 12.61 2.69 -30.68
CA PRO A 505 13.45 3.17 -29.58
C PRO A 505 13.10 2.55 -28.22
N PHE A 506 11.85 2.08 -28.04
CA PHE A 506 11.38 1.45 -26.81
C PHE A 506 10.08 0.65 -27.03
N TYR A 507 9.63 -0.02 -25.98
CA TYR A 507 8.41 -0.81 -25.89
C TYR A 507 7.52 -0.26 -24.77
N ALA A 508 6.22 -0.12 -25.05
CA ALA A 508 5.24 0.41 -24.11
C ALA A 508 3.93 -0.39 -24.18
N TYR A 509 2.96 -0.10 -23.31
CA TYR A 509 1.69 -0.81 -23.29
C TYR A 509 0.72 -0.26 -24.36
N PRO A 510 -0.10 -1.12 -24.98
CA PRO A 510 -1.18 -0.68 -25.86
C PRO A 510 -2.27 0.09 -25.10
N LEU A 511 -3.28 0.57 -25.84
CA LEU A 511 -4.48 1.22 -25.30
C LEU A 511 -5.38 0.26 -24.52
#